data_AF-A0A1Q4ABF9-F1
#
_entry.id   AF-A0A1Q4ABF9-F1
#
_cell.length_a   1.000
_cell.length_b   1.000
_cell.length_c   1.000
_cell.angle_alpha   90.00
_cell.angle_beta   90.00
_cell.angle_gamma   90.00
#
_symmetry.space_group_name_H-M   'P 1'
#
loop_
_entity.id
_entity.type
_entity.pdbx_description
1 polymer ?
#
loop_
_entity_poly.entity_id
_entity_poly.type
_entity_poly.pdbx_seq_one_letter_code
_entity_poly.pdbx_strand_id
1 'polypeptide(L)'
;MQSGETTSTAQTVAAGHLRSLIERIEQLEEEKKEVAESIKEVFAEAKGAGFDTKAIRTIIRLRKKDQVERQEEEAILDLYKAALGMV
;
A
#
# COMPACT_ATOMS: atom_id res chain seq x y z
N MET A 1 14.95 -43.93 25.18
CA MET A 1 14.13 -43.72 23.96
C MET A 1 13.40 -42.35 23.96
N GLN A 2 13.87 -41.33 24.69
CA GLN A 2 13.11 -40.10 24.95
C GLN A 2 13.38 -38.94 23.97
N SER A 3 14.35 -39.09 23.05
CA SER A 3 14.81 -38.02 22.15
C SER A 3 13.97 -37.85 20.87
N GLY A 4 13.18 -38.86 20.50
CA GLY A 4 12.34 -38.84 19.29
C GLY A 4 11.02 -38.09 19.46
N GLU A 5 10.46 -38.09 20.67
CA GLU A 5 9.10 -37.57 20.96
C GLU A 5 9.09 -36.05 21.19
N THR A 6 10.18 -35.50 21.73
CA THR A 6 10.36 -34.04 21.87
C THR A 6 10.59 -33.34 20.53
N THR A 7 11.28 -34.00 19.60
CA THR A 7 11.56 -33.45 18.27
C THR A 7 10.30 -33.42 17.39
N SER A 8 9.47 -34.47 17.42
CA SER A 8 8.22 -34.51 16.66
C SER A 8 7.21 -33.48 17.18
N THR A 9 7.10 -33.32 18.50
CA THR A 9 6.23 -32.31 19.13
C THR A 9 6.67 -30.88 18.81
N ALA A 10 7.97 -30.60 18.76
CA ALA A 10 8.47 -29.28 18.35
C ALA A 10 8.17 -28.99 16.86
N GLN A 11 8.29 -30.01 15.99
CA GLN A 11 7.95 -29.89 14.56
C GLN A 11 6.45 -29.63 14.33
N THR A 12 5.56 -30.27 15.10
CA THR A 12 4.11 -30.03 14.98
C THR A 12 3.71 -28.64 15.46
N VAL A 13 4.33 -28.13 16.53
CA VAL A 13 4.12 -26.75 17.00
C VAL A 13 4.60 -25.73 15.96
N ALA A 14 5.78 -25.93 15.36
CA ALA A 14 6.29 -25.06 14.30
C ALA A 14 5.39 -25.05 13.05
N ALA A 15 4.90 -26.23 12.64
CA ALA A 15 3.96 -26.36 11.53
C ALA A 15 2.60 -25.67 11.81
N GLY A 16 2.11 -25.75 13.04
CA GLY A 16 0.88 -25.05 13.47
C GLY A 16 1.02 -23.54 13.43
N HIS A 17 2.14 -22.99 13.91
CA HIS A 17 2.41 -21.55 13.85
C HIS A 17 2.54 -21.07 12.41
N LEU A 18 3.25 -21.80 11.54
CA LEU A 18 3.37 -21.48 10.12
C LEU A 18 2.00 -21.45 9.43
N ARG A 19 1.13 -22.44 9.70
CA ARG A 19 -0.24 -22.47 9.17
C ARG A 19 -1.04 -21.22 9.60
N SER A 20 -0.98 -20.85 10.88
CA SER A 20 -1.67 -19.66 11.37
C SER A 20 -1.18 -18.36 10.71
N LEU A 21 0.14 -18.24 10.45
CA LEU A 21 0.67 -17.09 9.72
C LEU A 21 0.17 -17.04 8.27
N ILE A 22 0.15 -18.18 7.57
CA ILE A 22 -0.35 -18.28 6.20
C ILE A 22 -1.83 -17.90 6.13
N GLU A 23 -2.67 -18.50 6.97
CA GLU A 23 -4.12 -18.22 7.01
C GLU A 23 -4.40 -16.73 7.25
N ARG A 24 -3.63 -16.08 8.15
CA ARG A 24 -3.74 -14.64 8.40
C ARG A 24 -3.34 -13.80 7.20
N ILE A 25 -2.30 -14.19 6.47
CA ILE A 25 -1.86 -13.49 5.26
C ILE A 25 -2.89 -13.64 4.14
N GLU A 26 -3.43 -14.84 3.94
CA GLU A 26 -4.46 -15.11 2.93
C GLU A 26 -5.72 -14.29 3.18
N GLN A 27 -6.16 -14.21 4.44
CA GLN A 27 -7.27 -13.35 4.84
C GLN A 27 -6.98 -11.87 4.53
N LEU A 28 -5.79 -11.37 4.86
CA LEU A 28 -5.39 -9.98 4.56
C LEU A 28 -5.29 -9.70 3.06
N GLU A 29 -4.89 -10.68 2.25
CA GLU A 29 -4.84 -10.52 0.79
C GLU A 29 -6.25 -10.45 0.18
N GLU A 30 -7.22 -11.21 0.69
CA GLU A 30 -8.62 -11.08 0.23
C GLU A 30 -9.20 -9.72 0.66
N GLU A 31 -8.99 -9.28 1.91
CA GLU A 31 -9.43 -7.95 2.36
C GLU A 31 -8.81 -6.82 1.52
N LYS A 32 -7.52 -6.92 1.20
CA LYS A 32 -6.82 -5.98 0.33
C LYS A 32 -7.42 -5.95 -1.07
N LYS A 33 -7.84 -7.10 -1.61
CA LYS A 33 -8.50 -7.21 -2.91
C LYS A 33 -9.88 -6.58 -2.89
N GLU A 34 -10.69 -6.83 -1.86
CA GLU A 34 -11.99 -6.17 -1.68
C GLU A 34 -11.84 -4.63 -1.64
N VAL A 35 -10.90 -4.13 -0.84
CA VAL A 35 -10.58 -2.69 -0.77
C VAL A 35 -10.13 -2.16 -2.13
N ALA A 36 -9.31 -2.92 -2.87
CA ALA A 36 -8.85 -2.51 -4.19
C ALA A 36 -10.00 -2.40 -5.19
N GLU A 37 -10.99 -3.31 -5.15
CA GLU A 37 -12.19 -3.22 -5.98
C GLU A 37 -13.04 -2.00 -5.59
N SER A 38 -13.27 -1.75 -4.29
CA SER A 38 -13.99 -0.54 -3.85
C SER A 38 -13.29 0.75 -4.30
N ILE A 39 -11.96 0.80 -4.28
CA ILE A 39 -11.20 1.95 -4.81
C ILE A 39 -11.43 2.12 -6.32
N LYS A 40 -11.48 1.02 -7.09
CA LYS A 40 -11.76 1.09 -8.54
C LYS A 40 -13.16 1.63 -8.81
N GLU A 41 -14.16 1.21 -8.05
CA GLU A 41 -15.54 1.69 -8.15
C GLU A 41 -15.62 3.21 -7.92
N VAL A 42 -14.96 3.72 -6.89
CA VAL A 42 -14.88 5.18 -6.62
C VAL A 42 -14.21 5.93 -7.77
N PHE A 43 -13.14 5.39 -8.35
CA PHE A 43 -12.53 6.00 -9.54
C PHE A 43 -13.45 5.97 -10.77
N ALA A 44 -14.26 4.90 -10.92
CA ALA A 44 -15.23 4.80 -12.00
C ALA A 44 -16.37 5.82 -11.82
N GLU A 45 -16.87 5.99 -10.60
CA GLU A 45 -17.84 7.02 -10.24
C GLU A 45 -17.30 8.42 -10.52
N ALA A 46 -16.09 8.72 -10.06
CA ALA A 46 -15.44 10.01 -10.33
C ALA A 46 -15.31 10.30 -11.83
N LYS A 47 -14.97 9.28 -12.63
CA LYS A 47 -14.92 9.39 -14.09
C LYS A 47 -16.31 9.64 -14.68
N GLY A 48 -17.35 8.94 -14.21
CA GLY A 48 -18.73 9.13 -14.63
C GLY A 48 -19.28 10.53 -14.31
N ALA A 49 -18.83 11.10 -13.18
CA ALA A 49 -19.14 12.49 -12.79
C ALA A 49 -18.31 13.55 -13.54
N GLY A 50 -17.38 13.14 -14.42
CA GLY A 50 -16.58 14.05 -15.26
C GLY A 50 -15.26 14.50 -14.66
N PHE A 51 -14.79 13.92 -13.55
CA PHE A 51 -13.50 14.26 -12.96
C PHE A 51 -12.33 13.53 -13.65
N ASP A 52 -11.17 14.20 -13.70
CA ASP A 52 -9.92 13.57 -14.15
C ASP A 52 -9.33 12.66 -13.06
N THR A 53 -9.48 11.35 -13.25
CA THR A 53 -8.94 10.33 -12.34
C THR A 53 -7.40 10.36 -12.22
N LYS A 54 -6.66 10.88 -13.20
CA LYS A 54 -5.21 11.06 -13.10
C LYS A 54 -4.87 12.17 -12.12
N ALA A 55 -5.56 13.31 -12.22
CA ALA A 55 -5.42 14.41 -11.28
C ALA A 55 -5.76 13.97 -9.84
N ILE A 56 -6.85 13.22 -9.65
CA ILE A 56 -7.23 12.66 -8.34
C ILE A 56 -6.11 11.76 -7.77
N ARG A 57 -5.55 10.84 -8.58
CA ARG A 57 -4.43 9.99 -8.12
C ARG A 57 -3.21 10.81 -7.69
N THR A 58 -2.89 11.87 -8.44
CA THR A 58 -1.81 12.79 -8.09
C THR A 58 -2.09 13.48 -6.75
N ILE A 59 -3.30 14.00 -6.55
CA ILE A 59 -3.69 14.63 -5.28
C ILE A 59 -3.59 13.64 -4.11
N ILE A 60 -4.09 12.41 -4.26
CA ILE A 60 -3.98 11.38 -3.22
C ILE A 60 -2.50 11.10 -2.88
N ARG A 61 -1.63 10.99 -3.90
CA ARG A 61 -0.19 10.79 -3.68
C ARG A 61 0.43 11.97 -2.93
N LEU A 62 0.13 13.20 -3.33
CA LEU A 62 0.63 14.42 -2.67
C LEU A 62 0.16 14.51 -1.20
N ARG A 63 -1.07 14.08 -0.92
CA ARG A 63 -1.64 14.04 0.44
C ARG A 63 -1.04 12.96 1.33
N LYS A 64 -0.46 11.90 0.74
CA LYS A 64 0.26 10.85 1.48
C LYS A 64 1.69 11.24 1.85
N LYS A 65 2.30 12.17 1.11
CA LYS A 65 3.63 12.70 1.43
C LYS A 65 3.59 13.56 2.68
N ASP A 66 4.68 13.51 3.45
CA ASP A 66 4.87 14.40 4.59
C ASP A 66 4.84 15.87 4.13
N GLN A 67 4.31 16.75 4.98
CA GLN A 67 4.14 18.16 4.61
C GLN A 67 5.48 18.86 4.41
N VAL A 68 6.50 18.53 5.21
CA VAL A 68 7.84 19.10 5.11
C VAL A 68 8.51 18.62 3.83
N GLU A 69 8.48 17.31 3.57
CA GLU A 69 9.03 16.71 2.34
C GLU A 69 8.39 17.34 1.08
N ARG A 70 7.07 17.57 1.10
CA ARG A 70 6.37 18.22 -0.02
C ARG A 70 6.86 19.65 -0.26
N GLN A 71 7.05 20.43 0.80
CA GLN A 71 7.50 21.82 0.70
C GLN A 71 8.94 21.91 0.19
N GLU A 72 9.82 21.00 0.64
CA GLU A 72 11.20 20.91 0.15
C GLU A 72 11.25 20.56 -1.34
N GLU A 73 10.50 19.54 -1.77
CA GLU A 73 10.41 19.17 -3.18
C GLU A 73 9.86 20.30 -4.06
N GLU A 74 8.83 21.01 -3.58
CA GLU A 74 8.21 22.13 -4.30
C GLU A 74 9.18 23.30 -4.45
N ALA A 75 9.93 23.65 -3.40
CA ALA A 75 10.96 24.68 -3.45
C ALA A 75 12.07 24.35 -4.46
N ILE A 76 12.51 23.08 -4.53
CA ILE A 76 13.51 22.62 -5.50
C ILE A 76 12.94 22.71 -6.93
N LEU A 77 11.71 22.26 -7.13
CA LEU A 77 11.03 22.33 -8.42
C LEU A 77 10.90 23.76 -8.92
N ASP A 78 10.51 24.69 -8.05
CA ASP A 78 10.34 26.09 -8.42
C ASP A 78 11.67 26.76 -8.75
N LEU A 79 12.75 26.43 -8.03
CA LEU A 79 14.10 26.85 -8.39
C LEU A 79 14.48 26.37 -9.80
N TYR A 80 14.20 25.11 -10.13
CA TYR A 80 14.50 24.57 -11.46
C TYR A 80 13.62 25.16 -12.56
N LYS A 81 12.32 25.36 -12.32
CA LYS A 81 11.43 26.04 -13.27
C LYS A 81 11.90 27.47 -13.55
N ALA A 82 12.32 28.19 -12.52
CA ALA A 82 12.89 29.53 -12.66
C ALA A 82 14.17 29.51 -13.51
N ALA A 83 15.08 28.58 -13.25
CA ALA A 83 16.30 28.41 -14.03
C ALA A 83 16.03 28.04 -15.50
N LEU A 84 14.94 27.33 -15.77
CA LEU A 84 14.52 26.91 -17.11
C LEU A 84 13.59 27.92 -17.81
N GLY A 85 13.21 29.03 -17.17
CA GLY A 85 12.30 30.03 -17.73
C GLY A 85 10.86 29.54 -17.90
N MET A 86 10.41 28.61 -17.06
CA MET A 86 9.07 28.00 -17.10
C MET A 86 8.05 28.69 -16.16
N VAL A 87 8.35 29.92 -15.70
CA VAL A 87 7.54 30.76 -14.80
C VAL A 87 6.96 31.97 -15.52
#